data_AF-A0A8T4KZC6-F1
#
_entry.id   AF-A0A8T4KZC6-F1
#
_cell.length_a   1.000
_cell.length_b   1.000
_cell.length_c   1.000
_cell.angle_alpha   90.00
_cell.angle_beta   90.00
_cell.angle_gamma   90.00
#
_symmetry.space_group_name_H-M   'P 1'
#
loop_
_entity.id
_entity.type
_entity.pdbx_description
1 polymer ?
#
loop_
_entity_poly.entity_id
_entity_poly.type
_entity_poly.pdbx_seq_one_letter_code
_entity_poly.pdbx_strand_id
1 'polypeptide(L)'
;MIKTLIVFVLLFGIATAAQSDLLITSTHNILENLTDQIALTEYYYGNHAMAMNKNFNINNTYEFLQNKYQDISILEWKSNTSNETVEVTLYGEYNNYITNLGNGEYKLGGRGFIDTICAKKEILFLPPINQEFIVTTLIPGNYGITKYAENISRQKDTMEFNLTTELQNNTIVQRLALTVRGGHVLMYCNDREELDAALKTGIVIQEKQERSAIPANELAISLLFFIIILSIIKTIIRPSK
;
A
#
# COMPACT_ATOMS: atom_id res chain seq x y z
N MET A 1 0.64 29.09 2.39
CA MET A 1 0.27 28.80 0.99
C MET A 1 0.03 27.31 0.86
N ILE A 2 -1.23 26.88 0.90
CA ILE A 2 -1.60 25.47 0.69
C ILE A 2 -1.50 25.23 -0.81
N LYS A 3 -0.45 24.53 -1.25
CA LYS A 3 -0.35 24.10 -2.66
C LYS A 3 -1.38 23.00 -2.86
N THR A 4 -2.32 23.29 -3.74
CA THR A 4 -3.38 22.40 -4.22
C THR A 4 -2.83 21.01 -4.51
N LEU A 5 -3.14 20.04 -3.63
CA LEU A 5 -2.95 18.63 -3.90
C LEU A 5 -4.00 18.25 -4.95
N ILE A 6 -3.65 18.33 -6.22
CA ILE A 6 -4.47 17.79 -7.31
C ILE A 6 -4.34 16.27 -7.20
N VAL A 7 -5.26 15.66 -6.45
CA VAL A 7 -5.46 14.22 -6.45
C VAL A 7 -5.98 13.86 -7.84
N PHE A 8 -5.08 13.42 -8.71
CA PHE A 8 -5.46 12.71 -9.93
C PHE A 8 -6.06 11.38 -9.49
N VAL A 9 -7.37 11.37 -9.25
CA VAL A 9 -8.15 10.14 -9.23
C VAL A 9 -8.10 9.63 -10.67
N LEU A 10 -7.14 8.75 -10.94
CA LEU A 10 -7.07 7.99 -12.19
C LEU A 10 -8.34 7.13 -12.23
N LEU A 11 -9.35 7.67 -12.91
CA LEU A 11 -10.53 6.97 -13.40
C LEU A 11 -10.05 5.94 -14.44
N PHE A 12 -9.42 4.86 -13.97
CA PHE A 12 -9.31 3.66 -14.77
C PHE A 12 -10.72 3.12 -14.94
N GLY A 13 -11.19 3.13 -16.19
CA GLY A 13 -12.50 2.62 -16.58
C GLY A 13 -12.70 1.24 -15.99
N ILE A 14 -13.78 1.11 -15.21
CA ILE A 14 -14.22 -0.15 -14.63
C ILE A 14 -14.82 -0.96 -15.78
N ALA A 15 -13.97 -1.73 -16.45
CA ALA A 15 -14.44 -2.78 -17.34
C ALA A 15 -15.11 -3.87 -16.48
N THR A 16 -16.34 -4.18 -16.83
CA THR A 16 -17.28 -5.05 -16.15
C THR A 16 -16.75 -6.46 -15.85
N ALA A 17 -16.58 -6.79 -14.57
CA ALA A 17 -16.56 -8.16 -14.06
C ALA A 17 -16.92 -8.11 -12.56
N ALA A 18 -18.02 -8.75 -12.16
CA ALA A 18 -18.55 -8.86 -10.78
C ALA A 18 -18.38 -7.58 -9.91
N GLN A 19 -19.41 -6.73 -9.89
CA GLN A 19 -19.45 -5.55 -9.01
C GLN A 19 -19.11 -5.99 -7.58
N SER A 20 -17.96 -5.56 -7.07
CA SER A 20 -17.55 -5.86 -5.70
C SER A 20 -18.61 -5.33 -4.74
N ASP A 21 -18.93 -6.11 -3.71
CA ASP A 21 -19.86 -5.70 -2.66
C ASP A 21 -19.28 -4.54 -1.83
N LEU A 22 -17.94 -4.50 -1.77
CA LEU A 22 -17.13 -3.46 -1.18
C LEU A 22 -15.95 -3.12 -2.10
N LEU A 23 -15.77 -1.85 -2.42
CA LEU A 23 -14.59 -1.33 -3.08
C LEU A 23 -13.89 -0.33 -2.14
N ILE A 24 -12.62 -0.57 -1.85
CA ILE A 24 -11.76 0.39 -1.14
C ILE A 24 -10.68 0.87 -2.09
N THR A 25 -10.61 2.19 -2.26
CA THR A 25 -9.54 2.84 -3.02
C THR A 25 -8.74 3.71 -2.07
N SER A 26 -7.42 3.69 -2.17
CA SER A 26 -6.59 4.59 -1.38
C SER A 26 -5.37 5.07 -2.16
N THR A 27 -5.03 6.34 -1.95
CA THR A 27 -3.83 6.98 -2.49
C THR A 27 -2.96 7.43 -1.34
N HIS A 28 -1.71 6.97 -1.33
CA HIS A 28 -0.68 7.37 -0.39
C HIS A 28 0.32 8.27 -1.11
N ASN A 29 0.63 9.39 -0.48
CA ASN A 29 1.66 10.31 -0.94
C ASN A 29 2.74 10.39 0.13
N ILE A 30 3.90 9.81 -0.15
CA ILE A 30 5.08 9.91 0.69
C ILE A 30 5.75 11.25 0.35
N LEU A 31 5.78 12.17 1.30
CA LEU A 31 6.39 13.48 1.11
C LEU A 31 7.92 13.42 1.30
N GLU A 32 8.64 14.46 0.83
CA GLU A 32 10.10 14.54 0.94
C GLU A 32 10.59 14.58 2.40
N ASN A 33 9.77 15.13 3.31
CA ASN A 33 10.03 15.15 4.75
C ASN A 33 9.63 13.83 5.44
N LEU A 34 9.34 12.79 4.66
CA LEU A 34 8.89 11.48 5.10
C LEU A 34 7.49 11.42 5.70
N THR A 35 6.71 12.50 5.69
CA THR A 35 5.30 12.45 6.09
C THR A 35 4.48 11.68 5.06
N ASP A 36 3.66 10.72 5.51
CA ASP A 36 2.80 9.94 4.64
C ASP A 36 1.36 10.42 4.73
N GLN A 37 0.92 11.09 3.68
CA GLN A 37 -0.46 11.51 3.54
C GLN A 37 -1.29 10.43 2.87
N ILE A 38 -2.53 10.29 3.33
CA ILE A 38 -3.48 9.32 2.80
C ILE A 38 -4.78 10.01 2.41
N ALA A 39 -5.29 9.66 1.23
CA ALA A 39 -6.70 9.76 0.89
C ALA A 39 -7.26 8.34 0.71
N LEU A 40 -8.36 8.01 1.39
CA LEU A 40 -9.00 6.69 1.29
C LEU A 40 -10.50 6.87 1.09
N THR A 41 -11.06 6.11 0.17
CA THR A 41 -12.50 6.06 -0.08
C THR A 41 -12.99 4.62 -0.07
N GLU A 42 -14.02 4.36 0.72
CA GLU A 42 -14.74 3.10 0.80
C GLU A 42 -16.12 3.24 0.17
N TYR A 43 -16.46 2.31 -0.71
CA TYR A 43 -17.77 2.20 -1.34
C TYR A 43 -18.41 0.88 -0.93
N TYR A 44 -19.56 0.97 -0.28
CA TYR A 44 -20.41 -0.16 0.08
C TYR A 44 -21.61 -0.17 -0.84
N TYR A 45 -21.97 -1.33 -1.40
CA TYR A 45 -23.07 -1.45 -2.36
C TYR A 45 -24.20 -2.35 -1.83
N GLY A 46 -25.43 -2.07 -2.29
CA GLY A 46 -26.62 -2.91 -2.06
C GLY A 46 -26.89 -3.23 -0.59
N ASN A 47 -27.04 -4.51 -0.28
CA ASN A 47 -27.33 -4.98 1.09
C ASN A 47 -26.25 -4.58 2.10
N HIS A 48 -24.99 -4.43 1.67
CA HIS A 48 -23.89 -3.99 2.53
C HIS A 48 -23.97 -2.49 2.85
N ALA A 49 -24.41 -1.67 1.90
CA ALA A 49 -24.72 -0.26 2.15
C ALA A 49 -25.83 -0.10 3.22
N MET A 50 -26.90 -0.91 3.10
CA MET A 50 -27.99 -0.92 4.07
C MET A 50 -27.52 -1.38 5.46
N ALA A 51 -26.70 -2.44 5.53
CA ALA A 51 -26.12 -2.92 6.78
C ALA A 51 -25.20 -1.89 7.43
N MET A 52 -24.38 -1.19 6.64
CA MET A 52 -23.53 -0.10 7.13
C MET A 52 -24.36 1.03 7.73
N ASN A 53 -25.36 1.51 7.01
CA ASN A 53 -26.21 2.61 7.47
C ASN A 53 -27.00 2.23 8.74
N LYS A 54 -27.54 1.00 8.79
CA LYS A 54 -28.31 0.50 9.93
C LYS A 54 -27.45 0.31 11.18
N ASN A 55 -26.26 -0.28 11.05
CA ASN A 55 -25.48 -0.72 12.20
C ASN A 55 -24.48 0.32 12.72
N PHE A 56 -24.01 1.23 11.86
CA PHE A 56 -22.93 2.13 12.22
C PHE A 56 -23.35 3.60 12.37
N ASN A 57 -24.58 3.95 11.97
CA ASN A 57 -25.11 5.33 11.94
C ASN A 57 -24.10 6.30 11.34
N ILE A 58 -24.35 6.76 10.12
CA ILE A 58 -23.34 7.51 9.37
C ILE A 58 -22.89 8.81 10.09
N ASN A 59 -23.69 9.32 11.04
CA ASN A 59 -23.30 10.45 11.89
C ASN A 59 -22.25 10.11 12.97
N ASN A 60 -22.11 8.83 13.36
CA ASN A 60 -21.06 8.31 14.24
C ASN A 60 -19.90 7.66 13.46
N THR A 61 -19.85 7.85 12.13
CA THR A 61 -18.81 7.28 11.26
C THR A 61 -17.40 7.66 11.73
N TYR A 62 -17.21 8.83 12.34
CA TYR A 62 -15.90 9.23 12.84
C TYR A 62 -15.31 8.25 13.88
N GLU A 63 -16.09 7.86 14.89
CA GLU A 63 -15.64 6.91 15.92
C GLU A 63 -15.35 5.52 15.30
N PHE A 64 -16.20 5.11 14.36
CA PHE A 64 -15.97 3.88 13.59
C PHE A 64 -14.65 3.94 12.81
N LEU A 65 -14.39 5.04 12.11
CA LEU A 65 -13.16 5.23 11.34
C LEU A 65 -11.93 5.26 12.25
N GLN A 66 -11.99 5.95 13.40
CA GLN A 66 -10.90 5.95 14.38
C GLN A 66 -10.59 4.54 14.92
N ASN A 67 -11.63 3.76 15.21
CA ASN A 67 -11.45 2.39 15.69
C ASN A 67 -10.90 1.44 14.60
N LYS A 68 -11.31 1.64 13.34
CA LYS A 68 -10.86 0.84 12.20
C LYS A 68 -9.42 1.18 11.79
N TYR A 69 -9.08 2.46 11.81
CA TYR A 69 -7.83 3.04 11.31
C TYR A 69 -6.98 3.67 12.43
N GLN A 70 -6.64 2.86 13.43
CA GLN A 70 -5.86 3.29 14.61
C GLN A 70 -4.47 3.85 14.27
N ASP A 71 -3.92 3.43 13.13
CA ASP A 71 -2.59 3.86 12.66
C ASP A 71 -2.64 5.18 11.85
N ILE A 72 -3.82 5.79 11.70
CA ILE A 72 -4.03 7.03 10.92
C ILE A 72 -4.59 8.13 11.82
N SER A 73 -3.92 9.28 11.84
CA SER A 73 -4.47 10.52 12.33
C SER A 73 -5.46 11.07 11.29
N ILE A 74 -6.76 11.00 11.60
CA ILE A 74 -7.82 11.48 10.69
C ILE A 74 -7.92 13.00 10.79
N LEU A 75 -7.61 13.69 9.70
CA LEU A 75 -7.66 15.14 9.59
C LEU A 75 -9.03 15.62 9.12
N GLU A 76 -9.58 14.94 8.12
CA GLU A 76 -10.88 15.25 7.52
C GLU A 76 -11.57 13.96 7.12
N TRP A 77 -12.90 13.93 7.17
CA TRP A 77 -13.69 12.85 6.61
C TRP A 77 -15.01 13.39 6.09
N LYS A 78 -15.60 12.65 5.16
CA LYS A 78 -16.93 12.89 4.62
C LYS A 78 -17.60 11.57 4.32
N SER A 79 -18.92 11.58 4.35
CA SER A 79 -19.74 10.44 3.97
C SER A 79 -20.86 10.89 3.06
N ASN A 80 -21.18 10.08 2.07
CA ASN A 80 -22.34 10.25 1.21
C ASN A 80 -23.17 8.96 1.22
N THR A 81 -24.49 9.11 1.16
CA THR A 81 -25.41 7.98 1.25
C THR A 81 -26.50 8.14 0.22
N SER A 82 -26.69 7.09 -0.57
CA SER A 82 -27.85 6.89 -1.43
C SER A 82 -28.57 5.61 -1.01
N ASN A 83 -29.70 5.31 -1.65
CA ASN A 83 -30.49 4.11 -1.31
C ASN A 83 -29.72 2.80 -1.45
N GLU A 84 -28.71 2.76 -2.33
CA GLU A 84 -27.98 1.53 -2.68
C GLU A 84 -26.46 1.66 -2.48
N THR A 85 -25.98 2.81 -2.02
CA THR A 85 -24.54 3.04 -1.88
C THR A 85 -24.23 3.89 -0.66
N VAL A 86 -23.22 3.48 0.10
CA VAL A 86 -22.57 4.31 1.12
C VAL A 86 -21.15 4.55 0.67
N GLU A 87 -20.78 5.82 0.56
CA GLU A 87 -19.41 6.27 0.28
C GLU A 87 -18.86 6.94 1.54
N VAL A 88 -17.66 6.54 1.96
CA VAL A 88 -16.95 7.17 3.06
C VAL A 88 -15.55 7.53 2.59
N THR A 89 -15.22 8.81 2.59
CA THR A 89 -13.88 9.30 2.27
C THR A 89 -13.22 9.85 3.53
N LEU A 90 -11.97 9.48 3.78
CA LEU A 90 -11.13 10.06 4.82
C LEU A 90 -9.83 10.59 4.23
N TYR A 91 -9.33 11.65 4.85
CA TYR A 91 -8.02 12.23 4.63
C TYR A 91 -7.27 12.24 5.95
N GLY A 92 -6.01 11.83 5.92
CA GLY A 92 -5.23 11.70 7.13
C GLY A 92 -3.73 11.62 6.90
N GLU A 93 -3.04 11.37 8.00
CA GLU A 93 -1.60 11.13 8.05
C GLU A 93 -1.36 9.83 8.81
N TYR A 94 -0.44 9.00 8.34
CA TYR A 94 -0.05 7.84 9.12
C TYR A 94 0.74 8.26 10.38
N ASN A 95 0.38 7.67 11.51
CA ASN A 95 1.06 7.87 12.78
C ASN A 95 2.49 7.31 12.76
N ASN A 96 2.73 6.29 11.92
CA ASN A 96 4.04 5.67 11.70
C ASN A 96 4.38 5.71 10.21
N TYR A 97 5.54 6.24 9.86
CA TYR A 97 5.93 6.44 8.47
C TYR A 97 6.06 5.10 7.70
N ILE A 98 5.46 5.02 6.51
CA ILE A 98 5.66 3.99 5.46
C ILE A 98 7.16 3.83 5.15
N THR A 99 7.94 4.91 5.23
CA THR A 99 9.41 4.87 5.07
C THR A 99 10.15 4.17 6.21
N ASN A 100 9.49 3.95 7.36
CA ASN A 100 9.99 3.14 8.47
C ASN A 100 9.48 1.68 8.44
N LEU A 101 8.87 1.23 7.33
CA LEU A 101 8.53 -0.18 7.12
C LEU A 101 9.78 -1.04 6.79
N GLY A 102 10.84 -0.87 7.57
CA GLY A 102 11.98 -1.80 7.62
C GLY A 102 11.59 -3.24 7.99
N ASN A 103 10.31 -3.48 8.33
CA ASN A 103 9.72 -4.78 8.64
C ASN A 103 8.51 -5.15 7.74
N GLY A 104 8.20 -4.38 6.69
CA GLY A 104 7.28 -4.81 5.63
C GLY A 104 5.77 -4.79 5.93
N GLU A 105 5.29 -4.05 6.92
CA GLU A 105 3.84 -4.03 7.25
C GLU A 105 3.06 -2.95 6.46
N TYR A 106 2.65 -3.24 5.24
CA TYR A 106 1.72 -2.38 4.51
C TYR A 106 0.26 -2.78 4.82
N LYS A 107 -0.50 -1.95 5.54
CA LYS A 107 -1.76 -2.37 6.20
C LYS A 107 -3.07 -1.82 5.65
N LEU A 108 -3.08 -1.06 4.56
CA LEU A 108 -4.34 -0.45 4.10
C LEU A 108 -5.12 -1.22 3.05
N GLY A 109 -4.50 -2.20 2.39
CA GLY A 109 -5.19 -3.04 1.41
C GLY A 109 -6.04 -4.17 1.99
N GLY A 110 -6.16 -4.29 3.31
CA GLY A 110 -6.68 -5.52 3.91
C GLY A 110 -7.76 -5.39 4.96
N ARG A 111 -8.16 -4.19 5.41
CA ARG A 111 -9.17 -4.03 6.47
C ARG A 111 -10.50 -3.57 5.89
N GLY A 112 -11.30 -4.54 5.44
CA GLY A 112 -12.61 -4.35 4.85
C GLY A 112 -13.75 -4.34 5.88
N PHE A 113 -14.98 -4.42 5.38
CA PHE A 113 -16.20 -4.48 6.19
C PHE A 113 -16.17 -5.66 7.18
N ILE A 114 -15.70 -6.81 6.70
CA ILE A 114 -15.70 -8.07 7.47
C ILE A 114 -14.69 -8.00 8.61
N ASP A 115 -13.58 -7.29 8.43
CA ASP A 115 -12.57 -7.13 9.48
C ASP A 115 -13.08 -6.29 10.64
N THR A 116 -13.97 -5.33 10.38
CA THR A 116 -14.68 -4.61 11.44
C THR A 116 -15.61 -5.52 12.23
N ILE A 117 -16.22 -6.52 11.59
CA ILE A 117 -17.06 -7.51 12.27
C ILE A 117 -16.18 -8.47 13.08
N CYS A 118 -15.04 -8.90 12.54
CA CYS A 118 -14.05 -9.69 13.28
C CYS A 118 -13.57 -8.99 14.55
N ALA A 119 -13.33 -7.68 14.49
CA ALA A 119 -12.91 -6.89 15.65
C ALA A 119 -13.95 -6.89 16.79
N LYS A 120 -15.24 -6.93 16.46
CA LYS A 120 -16.32 -6.98 17.45
C LYS A 120 -16.57 -8.37 18.04
N LYS A 121 -15.97 -9.43 17.47
CA LYS A 121 -16.20 -10.84 17.85
C LYS A 121 -17.69 -11.23 17.87
N GLU A 122 -18.50 -10.59 17.03
CA GLU A 122 -19.92 -10.89 16.94
C GLU A 122 -20.14 -12.15 16.08
N ILE A 123 -21.03 -13.03 16.54
CA ILE A 123 -21.46 -14.17 15.73
C ILE A 123 -22.48 -13.65 14.72
N LEU A 124 -22.00 -13.35 13.51
CA LEU A 124 -22.84 -12.97 12.40
C LEU A 124 -22.74 -14.02 11.29
N PHE A 125 -23.88 -14.33 10.68
CA PHE A 125 -23.92 -15.09 9.43
C PHE A 125 -23.94 -14.08 8.29
N LEU A 126 -22.94 -14.16 7.42
CA LEU A 126 -22.85 -13.30 6.24
C LEU A 126 -23.11 -14.12 4.97
N PRO A 127 -23.84 -13.58 3.99
CA PRO A 127 -23.77 -14.11 2.62
C PRO A 127 -22.31 -13.99 2.11
N PRO A 128 -21.94 -14.67 1.01
CA PRO A 128 -20.66 -14.43 0.37
C PRO A 128 -20.47 -12.94 0.04
N ILE A 129 -19.25 -12.44 0.19
CA ILE A 129 -18.92 -11.03 -0.03
C ILE A 129 -17.64 -10.94 -0.87
N ASN A 130 -17.70 -10.17 -1.94
CA ASN A 130 -16.55 -9.82 -2.77
C ASN A 130 -16.04 -8.43 -2.40
N GLN A 131 -14.77 -8.35 -2.02
CA GLN A 131 -14.10 -7.11 -1.63
C GLN A 131 -12.93 -6.86 -2.57
N GLU A 132 -12.82 -5.65 -3.09
CA GLU A 132 -11.66 -5.20 -3.85
C GLU A 132 -11.00 -4.03 -3.14
N PHE A 133 -9.68 -4.12 -2.98
CA PHE A 133 -8.86 -3.05 -2.42
C PHE A 133 -7.83 -2.65 -3.46
N ILE A 134 -7.80 -1.37 -3.80
CA ILE A 134 -6.85 -0.79 -4.74
C ILE A 134 -6.08 0.29 -4.00
N VAL A 135 -4.79 0.06 -3.79
CA VAL A 135 -3.94 1.01 -3.10
C VAL A 135 -2.83 1.50 -4.02
N THR A 136 -2.76 2.81 -4.17
CA THR A 136 -1.77 3.49 -5.01
C THR A 136 -0.81 4.25 -4.11
N THR A 137 0.49 4.00 -4.21
CA THR A 137 1.52 4.71 -3.43
C THR A 137 2.44 5.46 -4.36
N LEU A 138 2.50 6.79 -4.20
CA LEU A 138 3.40 7.68 -4.93
C LEU A 138 4.72 7.83 -4.14
N ILE A 139 5.82 7.47 -4.79
CA ILE A 139 7.17 7.53 -4.21
C ILE A 139 7.87 8.81 -4.66
N PRO A 140 8.44 9.60 -3.74
CA PRO A 140 9.21 10.79 -4.09
C PRO A 140 10.48 10.43 -4.89
N GLY A 141 10.90 11.34 -5.77
CA GLY A 141 11.91 11.05 -6.80
C GLY A 141 13.28 10.60 -6.27
N ASN A 142 13.67 11.05 -5.07
CA ASN A 142 14.89 10.67 -4.38
C ASN A 142 14.82 9.29 -3.70
N TYR A 143 13.67 8.60 -3.73
CA TYR A 143 13.51 7.25 -3.19
C TYR A 143 13.32 6.21 -4.30
N GLY A 144 13.66 4.96 -3.99
CA GLY A 144 13.51 3.80 -4.87
C GLY A 144 13.08 2.55 -4.10
N ILE A 145 12.51 1.59 -4.82
CA ILE A 145 12.07 0.31 -4.26
C ILE A 145 13.26 -0.66 -4.28
N THR A 146 13.53 -1.29 -3.14
CA THR A 146 14.60 -2.29 -2.96
C THR A 146 14.08 -3.70 -2.74
N LYS A 147 12.80 -3.84 -2.35
CA LYS A 147 12.09 -5.13 -2.26
C LYS A 147 10.65 -4.96 -2.72
N TYR A 148 10.19 -5.88 -3.55
CA TYR A 148 8.81 -5.95 -4.01
C TYR A 148 8.01 -6.96 -3.20
N ALA A 149 6.74 -6.68 -3.00
CA ALA A 149 5.78 -7.67 -2.55
C ALA A 149 5.56 -8.70 -3.67
N GLU A 150 5.53 -9.98 -3.32
CA GLU A 150 5.22 -11.03 -4.28
C GLU A 150 3.72 -11.04 -4.60
N ASN A 151 3.37 -11.46 -5.83
CA ASN A 151 1.98 -11.74 -6.15
C ASN A 151 1.56 -13.04 -5.48
N ILE A 152 0.49 -13.00 -4.71
CA ILE A 152 0.05 -14.12 -3.87
C ILE A 152 -1.42 -14.41 -4.18
N SER A 153 -1.71 -15.63 -4.59
CA SER A 153 -3.08 -16.15 -4.63
C SER A 153 -3.20 -17.33 -3.67
N ARG A 154 -4.26 -17.34 -2.86
CA ARG A 154 -4.56 -18.40 -1.89
C ARG A 154 -6.05 -18.67 -1.85
N GLN A 155 -6.38 -19.92 -1.56
CA GLN A 155 -7.75 -20.39 -1.39
C GLN A 155 -7.85 -21.21 -0.11
N LYS A 156 -8.87 -20.92 0.69
CA LYS A 156 -9.27 -21.59 1.93
C LYS A 156 -10.74 -21.93 1.87
N ASP A 157 -11.20 -22.62 2.91
CA ASP A 157 -12.60 -22.99 3.04
C ASP A 157 -13.49 -21.76 3.17
N THR A 158 -13.04 -20.72 3.88
CA THR A 158 -13.84 -19.51 4.14
C THR A 158 -13.47 -18.30 3.30
N MET A 159 -12.35 -18.34 2.59
CA MET A 159 -11.93 -17.21 1.77
C MET A 159 -11.07 -17.61 0.58
N GLU A 160 -11.04 -16.74 -0.41
CA GLU A 160 -10.10 -16.77 -1.51
C GLU A 160 -9.57 -15.36 -1.71
N PHE A 161 -8.26 -15.22 -1.89
CA PHE A 161 -7.70 -13.91 -2.18
C PHE A 161 -6.62 -13.96 -3.24
N ASN A 162 -6.51 -12.86 -3.97
CA ASN A 162 -5.47 -12.58 -4.94
C ASN A 162 -4.90 -11.19 -4.67
N LEU A 163 -3.64 -11.14 -4.24
CA LEU A 163 -2.86 -9.94 -4.01
C LEU A 163 -1.88 -9.77 -5.15
N THR A 164 -1.97 -8.66 -5.88
CA THR A 164 -1.02 -8.28 -6.92
C THR A 164 -0.35 -6.95 -6.58
N THR A 165 0.91 -6.81 -6.98
CA THR A 165 1.68 -5.58 -6.87
C THR A 165 2.29 -5.24 -8.23
N GLU A 166 2.02 -4.04 -8.71
CA GLU A 166 2.56 -3.51 -9.96
C GLU A 166 3.34 -2.23 -9.68
N LEU A 167 4.46 -2.05 -10.38
CA LEU A 167 5.21 -0.80 -10.39
C LEU A 167 5.03 -0.12 -11.75
N GLN A 168 4.55 1.12 -11.72
CA GLN A 168 4.45 1.97 -12.89
C GLN A 168 5.17 3.29 -12.57
N ASN A 169 6.38 3.48 -13.11
CA ASN A 169 7.26 4.61 -12.80
C ASN A 169 7.61 4.69 -11.29
N ASN A 170 7.24 5.79 -10.62
CA ASN A 170 7.39 5.99 -9.18
C ASN A 170 6.10 5.66 -8.40
N THR A 171 5.19 4.92 -9.02
CA THR A 171 3.89 4.58 -8.44
C THR A 171 3.77 3.09 -8.25
N ILE A 172 3.53 2.66 -7.01
CA ILE A 172 3.15 1.29 -6.69
C ILE A 172 1.63 1.21 -6.77
N VAL A 173 1.09 0.19 -7.43
CA VAL A 173 -0.32 -0.16 -7.40
C VAL A 173 -0.44 -1.57 -6.81
N GLN A 174 -1.07 -1.68 -5.65
CA GLN A 174 -1.43 -2.96 -5.05
C GLN A 174 -2.93 -3.20 -5.21
N ARG A 175 -3.30 -4.42 -5.63
CA ARG A 175 -4.69 -4.84 -5.73
C ARG A 175 -4.90 -6.10 -4.90
N LEU A 176 -5.84 -6.06 -3.97
CA LEU A 176 -6.34 -7.25 -3.28
C LEU A 176 -7.77 -7.51 -3.73
N ALA A 177 -7.99 -8.62 -4.43
CA ALA A 177 -9.32 -9.18 -4.60
C ALA A 177 -9.52 -10.24 -3.52
N LEU A 178 -10.54 -10.09 -2.68
CA LEU A 178 -10.86 -10.98 -1.57
C LEU A 178 -12.32 -11.41 -1.66
N THR A 179 -12.55 -12.70 -1.81
CA THR A 179 -13.87 -13.31 -1.67
C THR A 179 -13.95 -13.99 -0.32
N VAL A 180 -14.89 -13.57 0.52
CA VAL A 180 -15.23 -14.30 1.75
C VAL A 180 -16.45 -15.14 1.47
N ARG A 181 -16.30 -16.45 1.64
CA ARG A 181 -17.38 -17.43 1.43
C ARG A 181 -18.34 -17.31 2.60
N GLY A 182 -19.64 -17.27 2.31
CA GLY A 182 -20.67 -17.09 3.33
C GLY A 182 -20.59 -18.14 4.43
N GLY A 183 -21.02 -17.80 5.64
CA GLY A 183 -20.86 -18.68 6.82
C GLY A 183 -20.72 -17.90 8.13
N HIS A 184 -20.18 -18.58 9.15
CA HIS A 184 -19.85 -17.96 10.43
C HIS A 184 -18.62 -17.07 10.29
N VAL A 185 -18.76 -15.77 10.58
CA VAL A 185 -17.64 -14.79 10.54
C VAL A 185 -16.42 -15.25 11.34
N LEU A 186 -16.60 -15.95 12.46
CA LEU A 186 -15.51 -16.50 13.26
C LEU A 186 -14.57 -17.42 12.47
N MET A 187 -15.08 -18.17 11.50
CA MET A 187 -14.24 -19.05 10.68
C MET A 187 -13.36 -18.23 9.73
N TYR A 188 -13.89 -17.17 9.11
CA TYR A 188 -13.09 -16.21 8.36
C TYR A 188 -12.04 -15.54 9.26
N CYS A 189 -12.41 -15.12 10.48
CA CYS A 189 -11.46 -14.47 11.38
C CYS A 189 -10.29 -15.38 11.78
N ASN A 190 -10.45 -16.70 11.73
CA ASN A 190 -9.36 -17.65 11.95
C ASN A 190 -8.50 -17.81 10.68
N ASP A 191 -9.11 -17.98 9.51
CA ASP A 191 -8.37 -18.10 8.23
C ASP A 191 -7.64 -16.79 7.86
N ARG A 192 -8.09 -15.66 8.40
CA ARG A 192 -7.54 -14.31 8.23
C ARG A 192 -6.04 -14.20 8.49
N GLU A 193 -5.49 -15.02 9.40
CA GLU A 193 -4.06 -15.01 9.72
C GLU A 193 -3.18 -15.20 8.47
N GLU A 194 -3.64 -15.98 7.48
CA GLU A 194 -2.90 -16.19 6.23
C GLU A 194 -2.93 -14.96 5.31
N LEU A 195 -4.07 -14.25 5.27
CA LEU A 195 -4.16 -12.98 4.56
C LEU A 195 -3.29 -11.93 5.24
N ASP A 196 -3.28 -11.86 6.57
CA ASP A 196 -2.41 -10.95 7.31
C ASP A 196 -0.92 -11.28 7.09
N ALA A 197 -0.56 -12.56 6.98
CA ALA A 197 0.80 -12.96 6.62
C ALA A 197 1.17 -12.53 5.18
N ALA A 198 0.25 -12.64 4.23
CA ALA A 198 0.45 -12.17 2.85
C ALA A 198 0.56 -10.63 2.78
N LEU A 199 -0.26 -9.89 3.54
CA LEU A 199 -0.18 -8.43 3.59
C LEU A 199 1.11 -7.91 4.26
N LYS A 200 1.76 -8.74 5.09
CA LYS A 200 3.09 -8.48 5.67
C LYS A 200 4.25 -8.70 4.71
N THR A 201 4.03 -9.26 3.51
CA THR A 201 5.11 -9.33 2.50
C THR A 201 5.30 -7.95 1.90
N GLY A 202 6.03 -7.10 2.62
CA GLY A 202 6.06 -5.67 2.34
C GLY A 202 6.95 -5.24 1.18
N ILE A 203 6.73 -3.98 0.81
CA ILE A 203 7.56 -3.22 -0.11
C ILE A 203 8.57 -2.43 0.70
N VAL A 204 9.84 -2.49 0.32
CA VAL A 204 10.90 -1.71 1.00
C VAL A 204 11.29 -0.54 0.10
N ILE A 205 11.12 0.68 0.62
CA ILE A 205 11.50 1.92 -0.04
C ILE A 205 12.73 2.49 0.66
N GLN A 206 13.75 2.88 -0.09
CA GLN A 206 14.98 3.46 0.45
C GLN A 206 15.38 4.69 -0.37
N GLU A 207 16.09 5.62 0.27
CA GLU A 207 16.70 6.74 -0.44
C GLU A 207 17.68 6.19 -1.50
N LYS A 208 17.59 6.73 -2.71
CA LYS A 208 18.55 6.44 -3.77
C LYS A 208 19.88 6.98 -3.29
N GLN A 209 20.85 6.10 -3.03
CA GLN A 209 22.21 6.56 -2.85
C GLN A 209 22.59 7.35 -4.11
N GLU A 210 22.92 8.63 -3.93
CA GLU A 210 23.61 9.36 -4.99
C GLU A 210 24.80 8.50 -5.36
N ARG A 211 24.85 8.04 -6.62
CA ARG A 211 26.14 7.63 -7.17
C ARG A 211 26.96 8.90 -7.08
N SER A 212 27.82 8.99 -6.06
CA SER A 212 28.91 9.95 -6.04
C SER A 212 29.60 9.76 -7.38
N ALA A 213 29.33 10.67 -8.32
CA ALA A 213 30.09 10.71 -9.55
C ALA A 213 31.52 10.87 -9.06
N ILE A 214 32.32 9.80 -9.14
CA ILE A 214 33.76 9.93 -8.93
C ILE A 214 34.12 11.03 -9.93
N PRO A 215 34.52 12.22 -9.47
CA PRO A 215 34.79 13.32 -10.39
C PRO A 215 35.80 12.77 -11.38
N ALA A 216 35.56 12.95 -12.68
CA ALA A 216 36.38 12.34 -13.74
C ALA A 216 37.89 12.58 -13.53
N ASN A 217 38.22 13.65 -12.79
CA ASN A 217 39.56 14.02 -12.34
C ASN A 217 40.20 12.98 -11.38
N GLU A 218 39.47 12.38 -10.44
CA GLU A 218 40.01 11.37 -9.52
C GLU A 218 40.28 10.03 -10.23
N LEU A 219 39.41 9.64 -11.16
CA LEU A 219 39.61 8.46 -12.01
C LEU A 219 40.81 8.65 -12.94
N ALA A 220 40.97 9.85 -13.50
CA ALA A 220 42.13 10.20 -14.33
C ALA A 220 43.44 10.22 -13.53
N ILE A 221 43.44 10.76 -12.30
CA ILE A 221 44.63 10.77 -11.42
C ILE A 221 45.00 9.34 -11.02
N SER A 222 44.04 8.50 -10.65
CA SER A 222 44.30 7.11 -10.29
C SER A 222 44.83 6.29 -11.48
N LEU A 223 44.34 6.54 -12.70
CA LEU A 223 44.87 5.92 -13.92
C LEU A 223 46.31 6.39 -14.21
N LEU A 224 46.59 7.68 -14.03
CA LEU A 224 47.92 8.26 -14.27
C LEU A 224 48.96 7.65 -13.32
N PHE A 225 48.62 7.52 -12.03
CA PHE A 225 49.47 6.85 -11.04
C PHE A 225 49.75 5.40 -11.43
N PHE A 226 48.74 4.67 -11.90
CA PHE A 226 48.90 3.28 -12.33
C PHE A 226 49.83 3.13 -13.54
N ILE A 227 49.73 4.04 -14.52
CA ILE A 227 50.59 4.08 -15.72
C ILE A 227 52.04 4.44 -15.34
N ILE A 228 52.24 5.39 -14.41
CA ILE A 228 53.57 5.77 -13.93
C ILE A 228 54.24 4.59 -13.21
N ILE A 229 53.51 3.90 -12.32
CA ILE A 229 54.02 2.71 -11.61
C ILE A 229 54.41 1.63 -12.62
N LEU A 230 53.57 1.33 -13.60
CA LEU A 230 53.87 0.36 -14.66
C LEU A 230 55.13 0.75 -15.46
N SER A 231 55.30 2.03 -15.77
CA SER A 231 56.47 2.53 -16.50
C SER A 231 57.76 2.43 -15.67
N ILE A 232 57.70 2.71 -14.37
CA ILE A 232 58.82 2.55 -13.44
C ILE A 232 59.22 1.08 -13.33
N ILE A 233 58.25 0.18 -13.13
CA ILE A 233 58.48 -1.27 -13.05
C ILE A 233 59.15 -1.79 -14.34
N LYS A 234 58.68 -1.36 -15.52
CA LYS A 234 59.27 -1.74 -16.81
C LYS A 234 60.71 -1.23 -17.00
N THR A 235 61.05 -0.12 -16.37
CA THR A 235 62.39 0.48 -16.41
C THR A 235 63.35 -0.24 -15.45
N ILE A 236 62.87 -0.66 -14.29
CA ILE A 236 63.66 -1.40 -13.28
C ILE A 236 63.89 -2.86 -13.71
N ILE A 237 62.90 -3.51 -14.35
CA ILE A 237 63.00 -4.90 -14.82
C ILE A 237 63.57 -4.95 -16.26
N ARG A 238 64.47 -4.04 -16.62
CA ARG A 238 65.21 -4.17 -17.88
C ARG A 238 66.39 -5.13 -17.63
N PRO A 239 66.38 -6.36 -18.18
CA PRO A 239 67.49 -7.28 -17.96
C PRO A 239 68.75 -6.69 -18.59
N SER A 240 69.83 -6.56 -17.80
CA SER A 240 71.14 -6.18 -18.33
C SER A 240 71.57 -7.25 -19.34
N LYS A 241 71.62 -6.86 -20.61
CA LYS A 241 72.45 -7.57 -21.60
C LYS A 241 73.83 -6.95 -21.58
#